data_AF-A0A7I7SMG1-F1
#
_entry.id   AF-A0A7I7SMG1-F1
#
_cell.length_a   1.000
_cell.length_b   1.000
_cell.length_c   1.000
_cell.angle_alpha   90.00
_cell.angle_beta   90.00
_cell.angle_gamma   90.00
#
_symmetry.space_group_name_H-M   'P 1'
#
loop_
_entity.id
_entity.type
_entity.pdbx_description
1 polymer ?
#
loop_
_entity_poly.entity_id
_entity_poly.type
_entity_poly.pdbx_seq_one_letter_code
_entity_poly.pdbx_strand_id
1 'polypeptide(L)' 'MADDEKTRWAIDVMTAWNQDDCAFFHERVAAYRAEPCGDTGLITGLVNLNSLLLSGMEMTTGKTQADILQAIASTIMGKG' A
#
# COMPACT_ATOMS: atom_id res chain seq x y z
N MET A 1 1.66 8.77 16.13
CA MET A 1 3.07 8.98 15.73
C MET A 1 3.11 9.36 14.25
N ALA A 2 4.16 10.01 13.76
CA ALA A 2 4.24 10.46 12.35
C ALA A 2 4.01 9.33 11.33
N ASP A 3 4.36 8.08 11.71
CA ASP A 3 4.20 6.89 10.86
C ASP A 3 2.72 6.47 10.68
N ASP A 4 1.87 6.72 11.68
CA ASP A 4 0.43 6.43 11.60
C ASP A 4 -0.24 7.38 10.60
N GLU A 5 0.22 8.63 10.54
CA GLU A 5 -0.30 9.61 9.61
C GLU A 5 -0.02 9.21 8.16
N LYS A 6 1.21 8.77 7.85
CA LYS A 6 1.58 8.36 6.49
C LYS A 6 0.85 7.08 6.09
N THR A 7 0.68 6.16 7.04
CA THR A 7 -0.14 4.96 6.84
C THR A 7 -1.59 5.33 6.48
N ARG A 8 -2.16 6.35 7.14
CA ARG A 8 -3.49 6.89 6.80
C ARG A 8 -3.56 7.46 5.38
N TRP A 9 -2.53 8.19 4.93
CA TRP A 9 -2.48 8.69 3.55
C TRP A 9 -2.52 7.54 2.54
N ALA A 10 -1.77 6.48 2.78
CA ALA A 10 -1.75 5.31 1.92
C ALA A 10 -3.11 4.57 1.90
N ILE A 11 -3.77 4.41 3.05
CA ILE A 11 -5.11 3.81 3.12
C ILE A 11 -6.10 4.61 2.27
N ASP A 12 -6.07 5.93 2.41
CA ASP A 12 -6.97 6.82 1.68
C ASP A 12 -6.73 6.76 0.16
N VAL A 13 -5.47 6.79 -0.29
CA VAL A 13 -5.09 6.60 -1.70
C VAL A 13 -5.53 5.23 -2.23
N MET A 14 -5.27 4.15 -1.50
CA MET A 14 -5.64 2.79 -1.92
C MET A 14 -7.17 2.57 -1.92
N THR A 15 -7.88 3.25 -1.03
CA THR A 15 -9.35 3.23 -1.00
C THR A 15 -9.91 3.97 -2.23
N ALA A 16 -9.36 5.14 -2.55
CA ALA A 16 -9.73 5.89 -3.75
C ALA A 16 -9.46 5.09 -5.03
N TRP A 17 -8.30 4.42 -5.12
CA TRP A 17 -7.98 3.52 -6.24
C TRP A 17 -9.03 2.41 -6.41
N ASN A 18 -9.48 1.80 -5.32
CA ASN A 18 -10.41 0.67 -5.37
C ASN A 18 -11.86 1.06 -5.68
N GLN A 19 -12.20 2.36 -5.66
CA GLN A 19 -13.54 2.87 -5.97
C GLN A 19 -13.73 3.18 -7.46
N ASP A 20 -12.79 2.80 -8.33
CA ASP A 20 -12.83 2.90 -9.80
C ASP A 20 -12.97 4.35 -10.35
N ASP A 21 -12.75 5.34 -9.49
CA ASP A 21 -12.63 6.75 -9.87
C ASP A 21 -11.14 7.10 -10.02
N CYS A 22 -10.60 6.90 -11.23
CA CYS A 22 -9.22 7.27 -11.55
C CYS A 22 -8.93 8.75 -11.25
N ALA A 23 -9.90 9.64 -11.41
CA ALA A 23 -9.71 11.07 -11.16
C ALA A 23 -9.56 11.34 -9.66
N PHE A 24 -10.41 10.73 -8.84
CA PHE A 24 -10.32 10.85 -7.38
C PHE A 24 -9.02 10.29 -6.84
N PHE A 25 -8.57 9.12 -7.32
CA PHE A 25 -7.25 8.59 -6.96
C PHE A 25 -6.12 9.59 -7.25
N HIS A 26 -6.10 10.18 -8.45
CA HIS A 26 -5.08 11.16 -8.82
C HIS A 26 -5.16 12.43 -7.96
N GLU A 27 -6.36 12.88 -7.59
CA GLU A 27 -6.56 13.99 -6.66
C GLU A 27 -5.95 13.69 -5.28
N ARG A 28 -6.19 12.50 -4.72
CA ARG A 28 -5.64 12.10 -3.42
C ARG A 28 -4.11 12.06 -3.45
N VAL A 29 -3.53 11.47 -4.49
CA VAL A 29 -2.07 11.48 -4.68
C VAL A 29 -1.55 12.91 -4.78
N ALA A 30 -2.14 13.75 -5.62
CA ALA A 30 -1.71 15.13 -5.79
C ALA A 30 -1.77 15.94 -4.48
N ALA A 31 -2.83 15.77 -3.69
CA ALA A 31 -2.99 16.43 -2.40
C ALA A 31 -1.85 16.08 -1.43
N TYR A 32 -1.49 14.80 -1.31
CA TYR A 32 -0.42 14.36 -0.41
C TYR A 32 0.98 14.68 -0.92
N ARG A 33 1.20 14.71 -2.24
CA ARG A 33 2.48 15.14 -2.82
C ARG A 33 2.78 16.62 -2.57
N ALA A 34 1.75 17.45 -2.38
CA ALA A 34 1.90 18.87 -2.08
C ALA A 34 2.34 19.16 -0.62
N GLU A 35 2.23 18.17 0.27
CA GLU A 35 2.70 18.28 1.65
C GLU A 35 4.25 18.28 1.73
N PRO A 36 4.85 18.90 2.76
CA PRO A 36 6.29 18.78 3.00
C PRO A 36 6.72 17.32 3.08
N CYS A 37 7.72 16.95 2.27
CA CYS A 37 8.18 15.56 2.10
C CYS A 37 7.07 14.59 1.63
N GLY A 38 6.08 15.08 0.89
CA GLY A 38 4.89 14.33 0.46
C GLY A 38 5.18 13.04 -0.30
N ASP A 39 6.10 13.08 -1.25
CA ASP A 39 6.54 11.90 -2.03
C ASP A 39 7.09 10.79 -1.12
N THR A 40 8.07 11.12 -0.27
CA THR A 40 8.64 10.18 0.70
C THR A 40 7.59 9.70 1.70
N GLY A 41 6.71 10.61 2.15
CA GLY A 41 5.61 10.29 3.06
C GLY A 41 4.65 9.27 2.48
N LEU A 42 4.25 9.41 1.21
CA LEU A 42 3.41 8.43 0.53
C LEU A 42 4.09 7.07 0.39
N ILE A 43 5.38 7.04 0.01
CA ILE A 43 6.15 5.79 -0.09
C ILE A 43 6.19 5.10 1.28
N THR A 44 6.54 5.82 2.34
CA THR A 44 6.55 5.27 3.71
C THR A 44 5.18 4.73 4.09
N GLY A 45 4.11 5.48 3.81
CA GLY A 45 2.74 5.05 4.08
C GLY A 45 2.37 3.75 3.37
N LEU A 46 2.70 3.62 2.08
CA LEU A 46 2.41 2.43 1.28
C LEU A 46 3.20 1.22 1.76
N VAL A 47 4.47 1.40 2.15
CA VAL A 47 5.29 0.34 2.75
C VAL A 47 4.70 -0.12 4.09
N ASN A 48 4.29 0.82 4.95
CA ASN A 48 3.66 0.50 6.24
C ASN A 48 2.34 -0.25 6.04
N LEU A 49 1.49 0.21 5.12
CA LEU A 49 0.23 -0.47 4.80
C LEU A 49 0.48 -1.89 4.27
N ASN A 50 1.44 -2.07 3.37
CA ASN A 50 1.81 -3.40 2.87
C ASN A 50 2.29 -4.33 3.98
N SER A 51 3.06 -3.82 4.95
CA SER A 51 3.50 -4.60 6.12
C SER A 51 2.31 -5.06 6.98
N LEU A 52 1.33 -4.18 7.22
CA LEU A 52 0.09 -4.54 7.93
C LEU A 52 -0.71 -5.61 7.19
N LEU A 53 -0.87 -5.45 5.87
CA LEU A 53 -1.58 -6.42 5.04
C LEU A 53 -0.87 -7.78 5.01
N LEU A 54 0.45 -7.79 4.86
CA LEU A 54 1.27 -9.00 4.82
C LEU A 54 1.22 -9.74 6.17
N SER A 55 1.25 -9.00 7.27
CA SER A 55 1.06 -9.55 8.61
C SER A 55 -0.35 -10.15 8.77
N GLY A 56 -1.38 -9.50 8.25
CA GLY A 56 -2.75 -10.04 8.20
C GLY A 56 -2.85 -11.33 7.38
N MET A 57 -2.17 -11.41 6.24
CA MET A 57 -2.10 -12.61 5.41
C MET A 57 -1.38 -13.76 6.11
N GLU A 58 -0.27 -13.47 6.81
CA GLU A 58 0.44 -14.47 7.61
C GLU A 58 -0.45 -15.07 8.70
N MET A 59 -1.17 -14.21 9.44
CA MET A 59 -2.12 -14.68 10.46
C MET A 59 -3.28 -15.51 9.89
N THR A 60 -3.79 -15.15 8.71
CA THR A 60 -4.95 -15.83 8.10
C THR A 60 -4.58 -17.11 7.36
N THR A 61 -3.38 -17.19 6.78
CA THR A 61 -2.95 -18.35 5.97
C THR A 61 -2.02 -19.29 6.70
N GLY A 62 -1.42 -18.87 7.82
CA GLY A 62 -0.39 -19.61 8.56
C GLY A 62 0.96 -19.71 7.82
N LYS A 63 1.10 -19.05 6.67
CA LYS A 63 2.35 -19.01 5.89
C LYS A 63 3.20 -17.84 6.33
N THR A 64 4.52 -17.99 6.24
CA THR A 64 5.43 -16.87 6.52
C THR A 64 5.25 -15.76 5.49
N GLN A 65 5.58 -14.53 5.87
CA GLN A 65 5.59 -13.38 4.95
C GLN A 65 6.46 -13.64 3.71
N ALA A 66 7.59 -14.32 3.86
CA ALA A 66 8.49 -14.68 2.76
C ALA A 66 7.81 -15.64 1.76
N ASP A 67 7.09 -16.65 2.26
CA ASP A 67 6.34 -17.59 1.40
C ASP A 67 5.21 -16.87 0.64
N ILE A 68 4.54 -15.93 1.30
CA ILE A 68 3.48 -15.12 0.68
C ILE A 68 4.06 -14.27 -0.46
N LEU A 69 5.17 -13.56 -0.21
CA LEU A 69 5.84 -12.75 -1.23
C LEU A 69 6.36 -13.61 -2.39
N GLN A 70 6.91 -14.78 -2.09
CA GLN A 70 7.37 -15.71 -3.12
C GLN A 70 6.20 -16.21 -3.99
N ALA A 71 5.04 -16.50 -3.40
CA ALA A 71 3.85 -16.89 -4.14
C ALA A 71 3.32 -15.77 -5.06
N ILE A 72 3.37 -14.51 -4.59
CA ILE A 72 3.04 -13.33 -5.41
C ILE A 72 4.02 -13.22 -6.58
N ALA A 73 5.32 -13.31 -6.32
CA ALA A 73 6.35 -13.26 -7.36
C ALA A 73 6.15 -14.35 -8.42
N SER A 74 5.91 -15.59 -8.00
CA SER A 74 5.62 -16.70 -8.91
C SER A 74 4.37 -16.46 -9.76
N THR A 75 3.33 -15.83 -9.20
CA THR A 75 2.11 -15.47 -9.93
C THR A 75 2.37 -14.40 -10.99
N ILE A 76 3.22 -13.42 -10.71
CA ILE A 76 3.59 -12.37 -11.67
C ILE A 76 4.43 -12.96 -12.80
N MET A 77 5.46 -13.75 -12.47
CA MET A 77 6.36 -14.35 -13.47
C MET A 77 5.68 -15.40 -14.34
N GLY A 78 4.70 -16.14 -13.82
CA GLY A 78 3.91 -17.11 -14.58
C GLY A 78 2.82 -16.50 -15.48
N LYS A 79 2.63 -15.18 -15.43
CA LYS A 79 1.70 -14.42 -16.30
C LYS A 79 2.41 -13.68 -17.45
N GLY A 80 3.72 -13.90 -17.64
CA GLY A 80 4.50 -13.44 -18.81
C GLY A 80 4.62 -14.53 -19.86
#